data_AF-A0A4D6H9F3-F1
#
_entry.id   AF-A0A4D6H9F3-F1
#
_cell.length_a   1.000
_cell.length_b   1.000
_cell.length_c   1.000
_cell.angle_alpha   90.00
_cell.angle_beta   90.00
_cell.angle_gamma   90.00
#
_symmetry.space_group_name_H-M   'P 1'
#
loop_
_entity.id
_entity.type
_entity.pdbx_description
1 polymer ?
#
loop_
_entity_poly.entity_id
_entity_poly.type
_entity_poly.pdbx_seq_one_letter_code
_entity_poly.pdbx_strand_id
1 'polypeptide(L)'
;MTTTLQSDETEAQPPAYGTAGTARIDRWLAAGLVVLAGALALNTLLGPLFADAIAYPFSETMVNQTLGLEVVTLFVVAPWALVAATLLSRGHRAAPFLAIPPAAYAAYMFVQYVLGPTYLTYQPAVVFHLGIFVCSWLVLAVAWRRTADVSLPACTARCARRTAIGLVALAAFTTFQYVPTFAGFLDASPLSAEAAADPTMFWSIVFLDLGVVVPATILVAWGLLREAGWARRAAYGVAGWFVLVPISVATMGLVMLANDDPNAAVAQVVVLSVAALAFSAFAVWVFRPLFGGDSQPATESDAQGAE
;
A
#
# COMPACT_ATOMS: atom_id res chain seq x y z
N MET A 1 -56.30 -45.03 13.27
CA MET A 1 -55.80 -43.91 14.08
C MET A 1 -54.31 -43.83 13.78
N THR A 2 -53.95 -43.04 12.78
CA THR A 2 -52.58 -42.93 12.27
C THR A 2 -52.24 -41.45 12.31
N THR A 3 -51.40 -41.09 13.26
CA THR A 3 -51.03 -39.70 13.56
C THR A 3 -49.93 -39.27 12.59
N THR A 4 -50.26 -38.40 11.65
CA THR A 4 -49.30 -37.66 10.83
C THR A 4 -48.70 -36.53 11.66
N LEU A 5 -47.41 -36.63 12.00
CA LEU A 5 -46.62 -35.51 12.51
C LEU A 5 -46.13 -34.69 11.33
N GLN A 6 -46.70 -33.49 11.18
CA GLN A 6 -46.27 -32.47 10.25
C GLN A 6 -45.08 -31.74 10.89
N SER A 7 -43.87 -31.96 10.36
CA SER A 7 -42.67 -31.22 10.76
C SER A 7 -42.69 -29.85 10.11
N ASP A 8 -42.95 -28.81 10.92
CA ASP A 8 -42.70 -27.42 10.59
C ASP A 8 -41.19 -27.21 10.44
N GLU A 9 -40.66 -27.31 9.22
CA GLU A 9 -39.36 -26.76 8.88
C GLU A 9 -39.49 -25.23 8.81
N THR A 10 -39.38 -24.59 9.97
CA THR A 10 -39.15 -23.15 10.03
C THR A 10 -37.72 -22.91 9.54
N GLU A 11 -37.59 -22.58 8.26
CA GLU A 11 -36.36 -22.13 7.63
C GLU A 11 -35.80 -20.94 8.41
N ALA A 12 -34.81 -21.21 9.28
CA ALA A 12 -34.20 -20.21 10.14
C ALA A 12 -33.39 -19.25 9.27
N GLN A 13 -34.03 -18.15 8.87
CA GLN A 13 -33.41 -17.05 8.16
C GLN A 13 -32.22 -16.52 8.98
N PRO A 14 -30.99 -16.51 8.45
CA PRO A 14 -29.82 -16.09 9.22
C PRO A 14 -29.97 -14.63 9.66
N PRO A 15 -29.56 -14.29 10.90
CA PRO A 15 -29.84 -12.98 11.47
C PRO A 15 -29.23 -11.85 10.65
N ALA A 16 -30.05 -10.84 10.31
CA ALA A 16 -29.70 -9.64 9.54
C ALA A 16 -28.61 -8.74 10.17
N TYR A 17 -28.00 -9.16 11.28
CA TYR A 17 -26.96 -8.43 12.00
C TYR A 17 -25.63 -8.33 11.22
N GLY A 18 -25.30 -9.34 10.38
CA GLY A 18 -24.04 -9.37 9.63
C GLY A 18 -23.94 -8.33 8.51
N THR A 19 -25.05 -8.05 7.83
CA THR A 19 -25.08 -7.11 6.69
C THR A 19 -25.06 -5.65 7.13
N ALA A 20 -25.80 -5.31 8.20
CA ALA A 20 -25.84 -3.95 8.75
C ALA A 20 -24.49 -3.52 9.38
N GLY A 21 -23.81 -4.44 10.08
CA GLY A 21 -22.48 -4.18 10.65
C GLY A 21 -21.42 -3.93 9.57
N THR A 22 -21.43 -4.74 8.52
CA THR A 22 -20.53 -4.61 7.37
C THR A 22 -20.75 -3.29 6.62
N ALA A 23 -22.01 -2.92 6.36
CA ALA A 23 -22.35 -1.66 5.71
C ALA A 23 -21.89 -0.43 6.52
N ARG A 24 -21.93 -0.51 7.86
CA ARG A 24 -21.41 0.56 8.72
C ARG A 24 -19.88 0.66 8.62
N ILE A 25 -19.16 -0.45 8.66
CA ILE A 25 -17.69 -0.47 8.52
C ILE A 25 -17.28 0.10 7.16
N ASP A 26 -17.95 -0.30 6.09
CA ASP A 26 -17.63 0.17 4.73
C ASP A 26 -17.81 1.69 4.59
N ARG A 27 -18.84 2.27 5.23
CA ARG A 27 -19.04 3.74 5.28
C ARG A 27 -17.92 4.44 6.05
N TRP A 28 -17.55 3.93 7.23
CA TRP A 28 -16.45 4.52 8.01
C TRP A 28 -15.12 4.43 7.29
N LEU A 29 -14.84 3.29 6.65
CA LEU A 29 -13.61 3.09 5.90
C LEU A 29 -13.57 4.00 4.66
N ALA A 30 -14.67 4.13 3.92
CA ALA A 30 -14.77 5.05 2.79
C ALA A 30 -14.58 6.51 3.24
N ALA A 31 -15.24 6.93 4.32
CA ALA A 31 -15.06 8.27 4.89
C ALA A 31 -13.60 8.52 5.33
N GLY A 32 -12.99 7.54 6.00
CA GLY A 32 -11.58 7.59 6.41
C GLY A 32 -10.62 7.73 5.23
N LEU A 33 -10.85 7.01 4.12
CA LEU A 33 -10.07 7.14 2.90
C LEU A 33 -10.24 8.51 2.23
N VAL A 34 -11.45 9.08 2.24
CA VAL A 34 -11.70 10.44 1.72
C VAL A 34 -10.97 11.48 2.57
N VAL A 35 -11.04 11.36 3.90
CA VAL A 35 -10.31 12.23 4.82
C VAL A 35 -8.81 12.10 4.61
N LEU A 36 -8.29 10.88 4.49
CA LEU A 36 -6.88 10.62 4.21
C LEU A 36 -6.45 11.25 2.89
N ALA A 37 -7.20 11.02 1.80
CA ALA A 37 -6.93 11.60 0.49
C ALA A 37 -6.91 13.14 0.53
N GLY A 38 -7.90 13.74 1.20
CA GLY A 38 -7.98 15.19 1.40
C GLY A 38 -6.80 15.73 2.21
N ALA A 39 -6.40 15.04 3.28
CA ALA A 39 -5.27 15.46 4.11
C ALA A 39 -3.93 15.33 3.37
N LEU A 40 -3.74 14.27 2.58
CA LEU A 40 -2.58 14.10 1.71
C LEU A 40 -2.50 15.22 0.66
N ALA A 41 -3.60 15.48 -0.05
CA ALA A 41 -3.65 16.58 -1.03
C ALA A 41 -3.41 17.93 -0.37
N LEU A 42 -3.99 18.18 0.81
CA LEU A 42 -3.76 19.41 1.55
C LEU A 42 -2.29 19.56 1.98
N ASN A 43 -1.65 18.49 2.44
CA ASN A 43 -0.22 18.50 2.75
C ASN A 43 0.61 18.90 1.52
N THR A 44 0.33 18.30 0.37
CA THR A 44 1.00 18.63 -0.89
C THR A 44 0.80 20.10 -1.29
N LEU A 45 -0.43 20.60 -1.20
CA LEU A 45 -0.76 21.98 -1.56
C LEU A 45 -0.12 23.00 -0.60
N LEU A 46 -0.01 22.66 0.69
CA LEU A 46 0.65 23.50 1.69
C LEU A 46 2.18 23.37 1.64
N GLY A 47 2.70 22.28 1.10
CA GLY A 47 4.13 22.02 0.99
C GLY A 47 4.82 22.82 -0.13
N PRO A 48 6.11 22.52 -0.37
CA PRO A 48 6.97 23.27 -1.29
C PRO A 48 6.55 23.17 -2.76
N LEU A 49 5.64 22.25 -3.11
CA LEU A 49 5.18 22.10 -4.50
C LEU A 49 4.29 23.26 -4.96
N PHE A 50 3.56 23.92 -4.05
CA PHE A 50 2.60 24.96 -4.41
C PHE A 50 2.67 26.20 -3.54
N ALA A 51 2.37 26.09 -2.24
CA ALA A 51 2.22 27.25 -1.37
C ALA A 51 3.46 27.57 -0.51
N ASP A 52 4.37 26.60 -0.35
CA ASP A 52 5.56 26.71 0.51
C ASP A 52 5.23 27.19 1.94
N ALA A 53 4.04 26.84 2.43
CA ALA A 53 3.56 27.20 3.76
C ALA A 53 4.12 26.25 4.85
N ILE A 54 4.47 25.03 4.46
CA ILE A 54 5.20 24.06 5.29
C ILE A 54 6.64 24.01 4.81
N ALA A 55 7.53 24.67 5.55
CA ALA A 55 8.97 24.64 5.29
C ALA A 55 9.62 23.43 5.97
N TYR A 56 10.24 22.56 5.18
CA TYR A 56 11.00 21.42 5.69
C TYR A 56 12.48 21.81 5.82
N PRO A 57 13.11 21.71 7.01
CA PRO A 57 14.56 21.90 7.19
C PRO A 57 15.33 20.71 6.63
N PHE A 58 15.36 20.65 5.31
CA PHE A 58 15.99 19.63 4.47
C PHE A 58 17.12 20.24 3.66
N SER A 59 18.07 19.41 3.21
CA SER A 59 18.94 19.81 2.11
C SER A 59 18.15 20.05 0.83
N GLU A 60 18.74 20.80 -0.11
CA GLU A 60 18.13 21.05 -1.42
C GLU A 60 17.81 19.75 -2.17
N THR A 61 18.69 18.75 -2.08
CA THR A 61 18.43 17.43 -2.66
C THR A 61 17.21 16.75 -2.06
N MET A 62 17.06 16.81 -0.74
CA MET A 62 15.89 16.22 -0.09
C MET A 62 14.60 17.01 -0.36
N VAL A 63 14.69 18.32 -0.61
CA VAL A 63 13.57 19.11 -1.15
C VAL A 63 13.18 18.62 -2.55
N ASN A 64 14.13 18.40 -3.46
CA ASN A 64 13.86 17.86 -4.80
C ASN A 64 13.17 16.49 -4.76
N GLN A 65 13.63 15.60 -3.87
CA GLN A 65 12.97 14.31 -3.65
C GLN A 65 11.55 14.50 -3.10
N THR A 66 11.39 15.37 -2.11
CA THR A 66 10.07 15.68 -1.54
C THR A 66 9.11 16.21 -2.62
N LEU A 67 9.56 17.06 -3.54
CA LEU A 67 8.74 17.53 -4.66
C LEU A 67 8.25 16.36 -5.54
N GLY A 68 9.15 15.44 -5.94
CA GLY A 68 8.78 14.27 -6.74
C GLY A 68 7.81 13.33 -6.02
N LEU A 69 7.99 13.16 -4.71
CA LEU A 69 7.09 12.41 -3.85
C LEU A 69 5.68 13.04 -3.75
N GLU A 70 5.63 14.36 -3.56
CA GLU A 70 4.38 15.12 -3.44
C GLU A 70 3.57 15.07 -4.75
N VAL A 71 4.23 15.10 -5.90
CA VAL A 71 3.60 14.87 -7.21
C VAL A 71 2.90 13.51 -7.24
N VAL A 72 3.57 12.43 -6.82
CA VAL A 72 2.97 11.09 -6.79
C VAL A 72 1.85 11.00 -5.75
N THR A 73 2.02 11.64 -4.59
CA THR A 73 1.00 11.69 -3.55
C THR A 73 -0.30 12.32 -4.07
N LEU A 74 -0.19 13.47 -4.74
CA LEU A 74 -1.34 14.20 -5.26
C LEU A 74 -2.00 13.52 -6.46
N PHE A 75 -1.21 13.00 -7.41
CA PHE A 75 -1.74 12.50 -8.69
C PHE A 75 -1.96 10.99 -8.75
N VAL A 76 -1.42 10.22 -7.79
CA VAL A 76 -1.56 8.76 -7.75
C VAL A 76 -2.19 8.29 -6.44
N VAL A 77 -1.59 8.63 -5.30
CA VAL A 77 -1.98 8.07 -4.00
C VAL A 77 -3.36 8.57 -3.55
N ALA A 78 -3.59 9.88 -3.57
CA ALA A 78 -4.88 10.46 -3.21
C ALA A 78 -6.02 9.98 -4.15
N PRO A 79 -5.86 10.00 -5.49
CA PRO A 79 -6.84 9.41 -6.41
C PRO A 79 -7.08 7.92 -6.16
N TRP A 80 -6.05 7.13 -5.86
CA TRP A 80 -6.22 5.71 -5.51
C TRP A 80 -7.09 5.56 -4.27
N ALA A 81 -6.84 6.33 -3.20
CA ALA A 81 -7.64 6.30 -1.99
C ALA A 81 -9.12 6.65 -2.27
N LEU A 82 -9.38 7.64 -3.13
CA LEU A 82 -10.74 8.00 -3.54
C LEU A 82 -11.41 6.91 -4.38
N VAL A 83 -10.67 6.24 -5.26
CA VAL A 83 -11.18 5.07 -6.02
C VAL A 83 -11.55 3.94 -5.06
N ALA A 84 -10.71 3.63 -4.07
CA ALA A 84 -11.00 2.63 -3.06
C ALA A 84 -12.25 3.00 -2.23
N ALA A 85 -12.40 4.27 -1.82
CA ALA A 85 -13.59 4.77 -1.12
C ALA A 85 -14.87 4.64 -1.96
N THR A 86 -14.77 4.96 -3.25
CA THR A 86 -15.88 4.84 -4.20
C THR A 86 -16.29 3.38 -4.38
N LEU A 87 -15.32 2.47 -4.49
CA LEU A 87 -15.58 1.03 -4.62
C LEU A 87 -16.17 0.43 -3.34
N LEU A 88 -15.76 0.89 -2.15
CA LEU A 88 -16.38 0.52 -0.87
C LEU A 88 -17.85 0.95 -0.81
N SER A 89 -18.13 2.18 -1.26
CA SER A 89 -19.49 2.72 -1.31
C SER A 89 -20.40 1.94 -2.27
N ARG A 90 -19.80 1.25 -3.25
CA ARG A 90 -20.49 0.36 -4.21
C ARG A 90 -20.50 -1.12 -3.78
N GLY A 91 -19.96 -1.46 -2.61
CA GLY A 91 -19.88 -2.84 -2.12
C GLY A 91 -18.94 -3.75 -2.93
N HIS A 92 -17.98 -3.18 -3.65
CA HIS A 92 -17.11 -3.96 -4.54
C HIS A 92 -16.08 -4.78 -3.73
N ARG A 93 -15.96 -6.09 -4.03
CA ARG A 93 -15.09 -7.02 -3.27
C ARG A 93 -13.61 -6.63 -3.21
N ALA A 94 -13.09 -5.99 -4.25
CA ALA A 94 -11.70 -5.54 -4.30
C ALA A 94 -11.40 -4.34 -3.37
N ALA A 95 -12.43 -3.63 -2.90
CA ALA A 95 -12.27 -2.32 -2.28
C ALA A 95 -11.47 -2.34 -0.95
N PRO A 96 -11.69 -3.30 -0.03
CA PRO A 96 -10.88 -3.40 1.19
C PRO A 96 -9.38 -3.65 0.90
N PHE A 97 -9.06 -4.39 -0.17
CA PHE A 97 -7.68 -4.63 -0.58
C PHE A 97 -7.05 -3.40 -1.23
N LEU A 98 -7.81 -2.64 -2.01
CA LEU A 98 -7.35 -1.38 -2.61
C LEU A 98 -7.19 -0.25 -1.58
N ALA A 99 -7.86 -0.32 -0.44
CA ALA A 99 -7.72 0.64 0.65
C ALA A 99 -6.38 0.52 1.38
N ILE A 100 -5.78 -0.68 1.41
CA ILE A 100 -4.53 -0.95 2.14
C ILE A 100 -3.33 -0.18 1.58
N PRO A 101 -3.02 -0.19 0.27
CA PRO A 101 -1.84 0.47 -0.27
C PRO A 101 -1.71 1.97 0.05
N PRO A 102 -2.70 2.85 -0.22
CA PRO A 102 -2.55 4.28 0.08
C PRO A 102 -2.46 4.55 1.59
N ALA A 103 -3.15 3.76 2.42
CA ALA A 103 -3.08 3.88 3.87
C ALA A 103 -1.71 3.44 4.42
N ALA A 104 -1.18 2.31 3.96
CA ALA A 104 0.15 1.82 4.33
C ALA A 104 1.27 2.73 3.81
N TYR A 105 1.11 3.28 2.61
CA TYR A 105 2.03 4.29 2.07
C TYR A 105 2.06 5.53 2.94
N ALA A 106 0.91 6.11 3.30
CA ALA A 106 0.86 7.27 4.17
C ALA A 106 1.44 6.97 5.57
N ALA A 107 1.12 5.80 6.14
CA ALA A 107 1.70 5.37 7.42
C ALA A 107 3.22 5.30 7.38
N TYR A 108 3.78 4.80 6.27
CA TYR A 108 5.23 4.74 6.03
C TYR A 108 5.86 6.12 5.80
N MET A 109 5.25 6.95 4.96
CA MET A 109 5.80 8.26 4.62
C MET A 109 5.78 9.21 5.82
N PHE A 110 4.69 9.25 6.57
CA PHE A 110 4.54 10.25 7.63
C PHE A 110 5.40 9.97 8.88
N VAL A 111 5.98 8.78 9.03
CA VAL A 111 7.11 8.58 9.97
C VAL A 111 8.27 9.47 9.57
N GLN A 112 8.58 9.53 8.28
CA GLN A 112 9.70 10.27 7.74
C GLN A 112 9.43 11.77 7.70
N TYR A 113 8.19 12.23 7.45
CA TYR A 113 7.85 13.65 7.55
C TYR A 113 7.95 14.19 8.99
N VAL A 114 7.77 13.33 9.99
CA VAL A 114 7.87 13.72 11.40
C VAL A 114 9.32 13.63 11.90
N LEU A 115 10.03 12.54 11.57
CA LEU A 115 11.38 12.29 12.09
C LEU A 115 12.48 12.86 11.21
N GLY A 116 12.30 12.86 9.89
CA GLY A 116 13.30 13.26 8.91
C GLY A 116 13.74 14.71 9.06
N PRO A 117 12.81 15.69 9.02
CA PRO A 117 13.21 17.09 9.14
C PRO A 117 13.75 17.40 10.53
N THR A 118 14.87 18.12 10.57
CA THR A 118 15.59 18.44 11.81
C THR A 118 15.03 19.70 12.51
N TYR A 119 13.71 19.72 12.74
CA TYR A 119 13.07 20.85 13.42
C TYR A 119 13.66 21.09 14.82
N LEU A 120 14.26 22.26 15.04
CA LEU A 120 14.79 22.67 16.35
C LEU A 120 13.74 23.37 17.23
N THR A 121 12.57 23.66 16.67
CA THR A 121 11.45 24.34 17.35
C THR A 121 10.14 23.64 17.02
N TYR A 122 9.15 23.74 17.91
CA TYR A 122 7.84 23.14 17.68
C TYR A 122 7.15 23.76 16.46
N GLN A 123 6.83 22.93 15.47
CA GLN A 123 6.13 23.34 14.26
C GLN A 123 4.70 22.78 14.22
N PRO A 124 3.68 23.60 13.90
CA PRO A 124 2.30 23.12 13.75
C PRO A 124 2.15 22.00 12.71
N ALA A 125 2.99 22.01 11.67
CA ALA A 125 3.02 20.98 10.63
C ALA A 125 3.21 19.57 11.22
N VAL A 126 4.00 19.42 12.28
CA VAL A 126 4.25 18.12 12.94
C VAL A 126 2.96 17.53 13.51
N VAL A 127 2.08 18.36 14.09
CA VAL A 127 0.78 17.89 14.61
C VAL A 127 -0.13 17.44 13.46
N PHE A 128 -0.12 18.18 12.35
CA PHE A 128 -0.87 17.81 11.16
C PHE A 128 -0.36 16.49 10.56
N HIS A 129 0.96 16.32 10.43
CA HIS A 129 1.62 15.10 9.97
C HIS A 129 1.35 13.90 10.88
N LEU A 130 1.39 14.10 12.20
CA LEU A 130 0.99 13.06 13.16
C LEU A 130 -0.49 12.69 13.02
N GLY A 131 -1.36 13.66 12.75
CA GLY A 131 -2.77 13.43 12.46
C GLY A 131 -2.96 12.54 11.24
N ILE A 132 -2.22 12.81 10.15
CA ILE A 132 -2.22 11.98 8.94
C ILE A 132 -1.70 10.57 9.24
N PHE A 133 -0.60 10.47 9.98
CA PHE A 133 -0.04 9.19 10.41
C PHE A 133 -1.06 8.34 11.19
N VAL A 134 -1.70 8.92 12.21
CA VAL A 134 -2.72 8.21 13.01
C VAL A 134 -3.92 7.82 12.13
N CYS A 135 -4.42 8.74 11.30
CA CYS A 135 -5.52 8.47 10.38
C CYS A 135 -5.18 7.29 9.45
N SER A 136 -3.98 7.29 8.86
CA SER A 136 -3.53 6.25 7.96
C SER A 136 -3.47 4.87 8.62
N TRP A 137 -3.00 4.77 9.87
CA TRP A 137 -2.99 3.52 10.63
C TRP A 137 -4.38 3.02 11.00
N LEU A 138 -5.29 3.92 11.36
CA LEU A 138 -6.69 3.58 11.63
C LEU A 138 -7.37 3.04 10.36
N VAL A 139 -7.20 3.73 9.23
CA VAL A 139 -7.72 3.28 7.93
C VAL A 139 -7.12 1.92 7.55
N LEU A 140 -5.80 1.75 7.71
CA LEU A 140 -5.11 0.49 7.42
C LEU A 140 -5.63 -0.66 8.28
N ALA A 141 -5.79 -0.46 9.59
CA ALA A 141 -6.28 -1.47 10.51
C ALA A 141 -7.73 -1.89 10.20
N VAL A 142 -8.60 -0.91 9.89
CA VAL A 142 -9.99 -1.18 9.50
C VAL A 142 -10.05 -1.88 8.14
N ALA A 143 -9.25 -1.45 7.17
CA ALA A 143 -9.15 -2.10 5.86
C ALA A 143 -8.69 -3.55 5.99
N TRP A 144 -7.63 -3.79 6.76
CA TRP A 144 -7.10 -5.13 7.02
C TRP A 144 -8.15 -6.04 7.65
N ARG A 145 -8.84 -5.57 8.70
CA ARG A 145 -9.93 -6.32 9.33
C ARG A 145 -11.01 -6.65 8.32
N ARG A 146 -11.40 -5.69 7.48
CA ARG A 146 -12.46 -5.87 6.49
C ARG A 146 -12.12 -6.89 5.40
N THR A 147 -10.83 -7.13 5.11
CA THR A 147 -10.41 -8.21 4.19
C THR A 147 -10.77 -9.61 4.69
N ALA A 148 -10.98 -9.79 6.01
CA ALA A 148 -11.33 -11.09 6.58
C ALA A 148 -12.70 -11.58 6.12
N ASP A 149 -13.61 -10.65 5.87
CA ASP A 149 -15.00 -10.89 5.48
C ASP A 149 -15.19 -10.97 3.95
N VAL A 150 -14.10 -10.94 3.17
CA VAL A 150 -14.14 -11.03 1.71
C VAL A 150 -13.72 -12.43 1.26
N SER A 151 -14.58 -13.08 0.47
CA SER A 151 -14.23 -14.31 -0.23
C SER A 151 -13.20 -14.02 -1.32
N LEU A 152 -12.07 -14.72 -1.27
CA LEU A 152 -11.02 -14.58 -2.28
C LEU A 152 -11.28 -15.54 -3.45
N PRO A 153 -11.02 -15.12 -4.71
CA PRO A 153 -11.04 -16.02 -5.85
C PRO A 153 -10.15 -17.25 -5.62
N ALA A 154 -10.46 -18.40 -6.20
CA ALA A 154 -9.58 -19.57 -6.10
C ALA A 154 -8.19 -19.27 -6.69
N CYS A 155 -7.12 -19.69 -6.01
CA CYS A 155 -5.75 -19.58 -6.50
C CYS A 155 -5.09 -20.95 -6.36
N THR A 156 -4.55 -21.45 -7.47
CA THR A 156 -3.83 -22.73 -7.49
C THR A 156 -2.48 -22.60 -6.74
N ALA A 157 -1.91 -23.73 -6.32
CA ALA A 157 -0.56 -23.74 -5.72
C ALA A 157 0.50 -23.07 -6.63
N ARG A 158 0.35 -23.19 -7.95
CA ARG A 158 1.21 -22.51 -8.93
C ARG A 158 1.05 -20.99 -8.88
N CYS A 159 -0.18 -20.49 -8.74
CA CYS A 159 -0.49 -19.07 -8.57
C CYS A 159 0.13 -18.52 -7.28
N ALA A 160 -0.02 -19.24 -6.16
CA ALA A 160 0.58 -18.87 -4.87
C ALA A 160 2.11 -18.82 -4.94
N ARG A 161 2.74 -19.86 -5.53
CA ARG A 161 4.19 -19.93 -5.70
C ARG A 161 4.74 -18.79 -6.59
N ARG A 162 4.07 -18.46 -7.69
CA ARG A 162 4.46 -17.34 -8.57
C ARG A 162 4.37 -16.00 -7.84
N THR A 163 3.31 -15.81 -7.06
CA THR A 163 3.14 -14.61 -6.23
C THR A 163 4.26 -14.51 -5.19
N ALA A 164 4.58 -15.61 -4.50
CA ALA A 164 5.68 -15.65 -3.54
C ALA A 164 7.04 -15.33 -4.17
N ILE A 165 7.34 -15.89 -5.36
CA ILE A 165 8.57 -15.57 -6.10
C ILE A 165 8.61 -14.09 -6.46
N GLY A 166 7.49 -13.53 -6.92
CA GLY A 166 7.37 -12.09 -7.20
C GLY A 166 7.68 -11.25 -5.96
N LEU A 167 7.05 -11.56 -4.82
CA LEU A 167 7.30 -10.85 -3.56
C LEU A 167 8.76 -10.97 -3.10
N VAL A 168 9.38 -12.14 -3.23
CA VAL A 168 10.82 -12.31 -2.93
C VAL A 168 11.67 -11.44 -3.87
N ALA A 169 11.33 -11.34 -5.15
CA ALA A 169 12.02 -10.47 -6.09
C ALA A 169 11.88 -8.99 -5.73
N LEU A 170 10.69 -8.54 -5.28
CA LEU A 170 10.47 -7.17 -4.78
C LEU A 170 11.33 -6.88 -3.55
N ALA A 171 11.34 -7.81 -2.59
CA ALA A 171 12.15 -7.70 -1.38
C ALA A 171 13.65 -7.66 -1.70
N ALA A 172 14.10 -8.55 -2.59
CA ALA A 172 15.49 -8.59 -3.03
C ALA A 172 15.88 -7.29 -3.73
N PHE A 173 15.06 -6.79 -4.66
CA PHE A 173 15.32 -5.51 -5.32
C PHE A 173 15.49 -4.36 -4.31
N THR A 174 14.60 -4.27 -3.32
CA THR A 174 14.66 -3.25 -2.26
C THR A 174 15.97 -3.38 -1.48
N THR A 175 16.33 -4.58 -1.04
CA THR A 175 17.59 -4.83 -0.33
C THR A 175 18.81 -4.50 -1.18
N PHE A 176 18.78 -4.78 -2.48
CA PHE A 176 19.90 -4.51 -3.38
C PHE A 176 20.21 -3.02 -3.53
N GLN A 177 19.24 -2.13 -3.33
CA GLN A 177 19.50 -0.69 -3.32
C GLN A 177 20.43 -0.24 -2.18
N TYR A 178 20.55 -1.05 -1.12
CA TYR A 178 21.39 -0.78 0.04
C TYR A 178 22.75 -1.47 -0.01
N VAL A 179 23.12 -2.12 -1.12
CA VAL A 179 24.46 -2.74 -1.27
C VAL A 179 25.59 -1.75 -0.97
N PRO A 180 25.59 -0.50 -1.49
CA PRO A 180 26.62 0.48 -1.13
C PRO A 180 26.66 0.78 0.38
N THR A 181 25.49 0.85 1.03
CA THR A 181 25.39 1.06 2.48
C THR A 181 26.00 -0.10 3.27
N PHE A 182 25.71 -1.35 2.87
CA PHE A 182 26.32 -2.52 3.51
C PHE A 182 27.83 -2.58 3.32
N ALA A 183 28.34 -2.26 2.12
CA ALA A 183 29.77 -2.15 1.88
C ALA A 183 30.40 -1.07 2.78
N GLY A 184 29.72 0.07 2.92
CA GLY A 184 30.15 1.15 3.82
C GLY A 184 30.25 0.73 5.29
N PHE A 185 29.39 -0.17 5.77
CA PHE A 185 29.50 -0.74 7.12
C PHE A 185 30.74 -1.62 7.31
N LEU A 186 31.10 -2.40 6.29
CA LEU A 186 32.25 -3.31 6.37
C LEU A 186 33.57 -2.53 6.41
N ASP A 187 33.66 -1.47 5.61
CA ASP A 187 34.90 -0.72 5.43
C ASP A 187 34.92 0.59 6.24
N ALA A 188 33.92 0.80 7.12
CA ALA A 188 33.73 2.02 7.91
C ALA A 188 33.83 3.31 7.07
N SER A 189 33.27 3.27 5.87
CA SER A 189 33.28 4.39 4.94
C SER A 189 32.38 5.53 5.43
N PRO A 190 32.70 6.80 5.13
CA PRO A 190 31.79 7.90 5.40
C PRO A 190 30.47 7.72 4.65
N LEU A 191 29.39 8.30 5.17
CA LEU A 191 28.12 8.39 4.46
C LEU A 191 28.30 9.12 3.12
N SER A 192 27.47 8.80 2.13
CA SER A 192 27.40 9.58 0.90
C SER A 192 27.06 11.04 1.23
N ALA A 193 27.43 11.97 0.35
CA ALA A 193 27.14 13.39 0.55
C ALA A 193 25.65 13.65 0.78
N GLU A 194 24.79 12.98 0.02
CA GLU A 194 23.33 13.00 0.17
C GLU A 194 22.89 12.50 1.56
N ALA A 195 23.32 11.30 1.98
CA ALA A 195 22.93 10.73 3.27
C ALA A 195 23.49 11.53 4.46
N ALA A 196 24.65 12.14 4.31
CA ALA A 196 25.26 12.99 5.33
C ALA A 196 24.53 14.35 5.48
N ALA A 197 23.87 14.83 4.42
CA ALA A 197 23.12 16.09 4.44
C ALA A 197 21.82 15.97 5.25
N ASP A 198 21.10 14.85 5.12
CA ASP A 198 19.86 14.58 5.85
C ASP A 198 19.88 13.19 6.55
N PRO A 199 20.74 12.99 7.57
CA PRO A 199 21.02 11.67 8.13
C PRO A 199 19.80 11.04 8.80
N THR A 200 18.95 11.83 9.46
CA THR A 200 17.75 11.31 10.11
C THR A 200 16.75 10.80 9.08
N MET A 201 16.62 11.48 7.95
CA MET A 201 15.77 11.07 6.84
C MET A 201 16.29 9.77 6.22
N PHE A 202 17.59 9.72 5.89
CA PHE A 202 18.26 8.54 5.35
C PHE A 202 18.06 7.31 6.26
N TRP A 203 18.37 7.43 7.56
CA TRP A 203 18.22 6.30 8.48
C TRP A 203 16.76 5.90 8.66
N SER A 204 15.83 6.84 8.71
CA SER A 204 14.39 6.52 8.80
C SER A 204 13.95 5.64 7.62
N ILE A 205 14.37 5.99 6.39
CA ILE A 205 14.11 5.19 5.19
C ILE A 205 14.74 3.79 5.33
N VAL A 206 16.04 3.71 5.64
CA VAL A 206 16.77 2.43 5.78
C VAL A 206 16.08 1.51 6.80
N PHE A 207 15.70 2.05 7.96
CA PHE A 207 15.03 1.28 9.01
C PHE A 207 13.65 0.79 8.60
N LEU A 208 12.86 1.63 7.91
CA LEU A 208 11.54 1.21 7.45
C LEU A 208 11.65 0.16 6.34
N ASP A 209 12.54 0.35 5.38
CA ASP A 209 12.71 -0.56 4.25
C ASP A 209 13.26 -1.92 4.69
N LEU A 210 14.41 -1.93 5.37
CA LEU A 210 15.09 -3.17 5.76
C LEU A 210 14.55 -3.77 7.05
N GLY A 211 14.04 -2.95 7.96
CA GLY A 211 13.53 -3.39 9.27
C GLY A 211 12.05 -3.78 9.26
N VAL A 212 11.25 -3.24 8.33
CA VAL A 212 9.79 -3.47 8.31
C VAL A 212 9.34 -4.06 6.98
N VAL A 213 9.56 -3.35 5.88
CA VAL A 213 8.98 -3.69 4.56
C VAL A 213 9.53 -5.02 4.04
N VAL A 214 10.85 -5.16 3.96
CA VAL A 214 11.51 -6.37 3.45
C VAL A 214 11.14 -7.59 4.31
N PRO A 215 11.26 -7.58 5.65
CA PRO A 215 10.84 -8.69 6.49
C PRO A 215 9.36 -9.04 6.32
N ALA A 216 8.46 -8.05 6.32
CA ALA A 216 7.04 -8.30 6.12
C ALA A 216 6.76 -8.96 4.76
N THR A 217 7.44 -8.51 3.71
CA THR A 217 7.32 -9.06 2.35
C THR A 217 7.77 -10.52 2.28
N ILE A 218 8.91 -10.83 2.92
CA ILE A 218 9.42 -12.21 3.01
C ILE A 218 8.48 -13.09 3.83
N LEU A 219 7.92 -12.59 4.93
CA LEU A 219 6.95 -13.33 5.75
C LEU A 219 5.68 -13.66 4.96
N VAL A 220 5.17 -12.72 4.17
CA VAL A 220 4.01 -12.96 3.28
C VAL A 220 4.37 -14.00 2.22
N ALA A 221 5.53 -13.87 1.57
CA ALA A 221 5.98 -14.85 0.57
C ALA A 221 6.12 -16.25 1.17
N TRP A 222 6.74 -16.36 2.35
CA TRP A 222 6.85 -17.63 3.07
C TRP A 222 5.49 -18.19 3.48
N GLY A 223 4.59 -17.35 3.97
CA GLY A 223 3.22 -17.72 4.30
C GLY A 223 2.44 -18.27 3.09
N LEU A 224 2.64 -17.70 1.89
CA LEU A 224 2.06 -18.23 0.66
C LEU A 224 2.59 -19.63 0.31
N LEU A 225 3.89 -19.88 0.52
CA LEU A 225 4.50 -21.19 0.30
C LEU A 225 4.08 -22.24 1.34
N ARG A 226 3.60 -21.79 2.51
CA ARG A 226 3.08 -22.63 3.60
C ARG A 226 1.55 -22.70 3.62
N GLU A 227 0.89 -22.17 2.59
CA GLU A 227 -0.57 -22.16 2.46
C GLU A 227 -1.29 -21.48 3.65
N ALA A 228 -0.65 -20.51 4.29
CA ALA A 228 -1.23 -19.78 5.41
C ALA A 228 -2.41 -18.91 4.95
N GLY A 229 -3.57 -19.06 5.59
CA GLY A 229 -4.82 -18.40 5.18
C GLY A 229 -4.77 -16.87 5.15
N TRP A 230 -3.92 -16.24 5.97
CA TRP A 230 -3.74 -14.78 5.99
C TRP A 230 -2.82 -14.27 4.86
N ALA A 231 -1.90 -15.10 4.37
CA ALA A 231 -0.83 -14.66 3.46
C ALA A 231 -1.36 -14.22 2.11
N ARG A 232 -2.44 -14.86 1.63
CA ARG A 232 -3.12 -14.45 0.39
C ARG A 232 -3.71 -13.05 0.47
N ARG A 233 -4.27 -12.68 1.63
CA ARG A 233 -4.82 -11.33 1.86
C ARG A 233 -3.70 -10.30 1.93
N ALA A 234 -2.65 -10.63 2.68
CA ALA A 234 -1.48 -9.76 2.83
C ALA A 234 -0.74 -9.52 1.50
N ALA A 235 -0.71 -10.49 0.60
CA ALA A 235 -0.07 -10.35 -0.71
C ALA A 235 -0.65 -9.20 -1.54
N TYR A 236 -1.96 -8.94 -1.48
CA TYR A 236 -2.58 -7.78 -2.14
C TYR A 236 -2.08 -6.46 -1.55
N GLY A 237 -2.03 -6.37 -0.22
CA GLY A 237 -1.55 -5.18 0.48
C GLY A 237 -0.09 -4.87 0.13
N VAL A 238 0.79 -5.88 0.24
CA VAL A 238 2.22 -5.73 -0.07
C VAL A 238 2.44 -5.41 -1.55
N ALA A 239 1.80 -6.15 -2.46
CA ALA A 239 1.95 -5.89 -3.90
C ALA A 239 1.48 -4.50 -4.29
N GLY A 240 0.38 -4.01 -3.70
CA GLY A 240 -0.11 -2.66 -3.96
C GLY A 240 0.78 -1.57 -3.35
N TRP A 241 1.34 -1.77 -2.16
CA TRP A 241 2.31 -0.84 -1.56
C TRP A 241 3.55 -0.68 -2.44
N PHE A 242 4.04 -1.79 -3.01
CA PHE A 242 5.14 -1.81 -3.99
C PHE A 242 4.81 -1.17 -5.34
N VAL A 243 3.59 -0.66 -5.56
CA VAL A 243 3.31 0.24 -6.68
C VAL A 243 3.68 1.66 -6.32
N LEU A 244 3.26 2.13 -5.14
CA LEU A 244 3.31 3.54 -4.77
C LEU A 244 4.74 4.03 -4.49
N VAL A 245 5.54 3.23 -3.76
CA VAL A 245 6.90 3.65 -3.38
C VAL A 245 7.85 3.72 -4.58
N PRO A 246 7.96 2.70 -5.46
CA PRO A 246 8.86 2.80 -6.60
C PRO A 246 8.47 3.89 -7.59
N ILE A 247 7.17 4.15 -7.81
CA ILE A 247 6.73 5.28 -8.62
C ILE A 247 7.19 6.60 -7.97
N SER A 248 7.08 6.71 -6.64
CA SER A 248 7.59 7.86 -5.89
C SER A 248 9.10 8.03 -6.09
N VAL A 249 9.90 6.98 -5.87
CA VAL A 249 11.37 7.02 -6.00
C VAL A 249 11.81 7.32 -7.45
N ALA A 250 11.11 6.78 -8.45
CA ALA A 250 11.39 7.11 -9.85
C ALA A 250 11.08 8.59 -10.14
N THR A 251 9.98 9.12 -9.60
CA THR A 251 9.57 10.52 -9.79
C THR A 251 10.48 11.48 -9.02
N MET A 252 10.95 11.11 -7.83
CA MET A 252 12.01 11.82 -7.10
C MET A 252 13.24 12.01 -7.98
N GLY A 253 13.73 10.91 -8.57
CA GLY A 253 14.89 10.97 -9.47
C GLY A 253 14.65 11.82 -10.72
N LEU A 254 13.44 11.80 -11.30
CA LEU A 254 13.08 12.67 -12.42
C LEU A 254 13.10 14.15 -12.04
N VAL A 255 12.58 14.51 -10.86
CA VAL A 255 12.61 15.90 -10.38
C VAL A 255 14.03 16.34 -10.05
N MET A 256 14.83 15.48 -9.43
CA MET A 256 16.26 15.74 -9.19
C MET A 256 17.00 16.02 -10.50
N LEU A 257 16.77 15.23 -11.57
CA LEU A 257 17.34 15.52 -12.89
C LEU A 257 16.84 16.83 -13.49
N ALA A 258 15.55 17.16 -13.31
CA ALA A 258 14.97 18.38 -13.85
C ALA A 258 15.51 19.65 -13.16
N ASN A 259 15.99 19.52 -11.93
CA ASN A 259 16.55 20.62 -11.13
C ASN A 259 18.08 20.61 -11.08
N ASP A 260 18.75 19.89 -12.00
CA ASP A 260 20.22 19.80 -12.08
C ASP A 260 20.89 19.37 -10.75
N ASP A 261 20.21 18.50 -9.99
CA ASP A 261 20.68 18.04 -8.68
C ASP A 261 21.98 17.23 -8.81
N PRO A 262 23.03 17.54 -8.03
CA PRO A 262 24.34 16.89 -8.15
C PRO A 262 24.33 15.40 -7.76
N ASN A 263 23.31 14.95 -7.02
CA ASN A 263 23.13 13.56 -6.63
C ASN A 263 22.27 12.78 -7.64
N ALA A 264 21.75 13.43 -8.69
CA ALA A 264 20.92 12.77 -9.69
C ALA A 264 21.76 11.97 -10.71
N ALA A 265 21.33 10.73 -10.99
CA ALA A 265 21.95 9.90 -12.02
C ALA A 265 20.92 9.37 -13.02
N VAL A 266 21.06 9.72 -14.30
CA VAL A 266 20.15 9.28 -15.39
C VAL A 266 19.99 7.76 -15.42
N ALA A 267 21.09 7.02 -15.28
CA ALA A 267 21.07 5.56 -15.28
C ALA A 267 20.21 5.00 -14.13
N GLN A 268 20.30 5.59 -12.94
CA GLN A 268 19.51 5.20 -11.78
C GLN A 268 18.02 5.48 -12.01
N VAL A 269 17.67 6.65 -12.55
CA VAL A 269 16.28 7.01 -12.88
C VAL A 269 15.67 6.04 -13.88
N VAL A 270 16.42 5.65 -14.91
CA VAL A 270 15.96 4.65 -15.89
C VAL A 270 15.70 3.30 -15.23
N VAL A 271 16.63 2.81 -14.40
CA VAL A 271 16.47 1.53 -13.68
C VAL A 271 15.26 1.57 -12.76
N LEU A 272 15.10 2.64 -11.97
CA LEU A 272 13.97 2.82 -11.05
C LEU A 272 12.63 2.92 -11.80
N SER A 273 12.60 3.60 -12.94
CA SER A 273 11.39 3.71 -13.77
C SER A 273 10.97 2.36 -14.34
N VAL A 274 11.92 1.57 -14.85
CA VAL A 274 11.66 0.21 -15.34
C VAL A 274 11.17 -0.69 -14.20
N ALA A 275 11.79 -0.59 -13.02
CA ALA A 275 11.35 -1.34 -11.84
C ALA A 275 9.92 -0.95 -11.42
N ALA A 276 9.60 0.34 -11.38
CA ALA A 276 8.26 0.84 -11.05
C ALA A 276 7.19 0.30 -12.00
N LEU A 277 7.47 0.25 -13.31
CA LEU A 277 6.59 -0.35 -14.31
C LEU A 277 6.43 -1.86 -14.10
N ALA A 278 7.53 -2.58 -13.85
CA ALA A 278 7.50 -4.02 -13.61
C ALA A 278 6.69 -4.36 -12.34
N PHE A 279 6.83 -3.58 -11.27
CA PHE A 279 6.14 -3.81 -10.01
C PHE A 279 4.66 -3.48 -10.13
N SER A 280 4.32 -2.43 -10.87
CA SER A 280 2.95 -2.09 -11.25
C SER A 280 2.30 -3.21 -12.06
N ALA A 281 2.99 -3.75 -13.06
CA ALA A 281 2.48 -4.87 -13.86
C ALA A 281 2.26 -6.13 -13.01
N PHE A 282 3.18 -6.44 -12.09
CA PHE A 282 3.03 -7.53 -11.13
C PHE A 282 1.82 -7.32 -10.22
N ALA A 283 1.64 -6.12 -9.65
CA ALA A 283 0.49 -5.80 -8.82
C ALA A 283 -0.83 -5.92 -9.59
N VAL A 284 -0.90 -5.41 -10.82
CA VAL A 284 -2.08 -5.58 -11.69
C VAL A 284 -2.40 -7.06 -11.90
N TRP A 285 -1.39 -7.89 -12.17
CA TRP A 285 -1.57 -9.34 -12.30
C TRP A 285 -2.11 -9.98 -11.02
N VAL A 286 -1.58 -9.60 -9.84
CA VAL A 286 -2.06 -10.08 -8.53
C VAL A 286 -3.51 -9.65 -8.28
N PHE A 287 -3.85 -8.40 -8.56
CA PHE A 287 -5.18 -7.82 -8.29
C PHE A 287 -6.24 -8.24 -9.30
N ARG A 288 -5.88 -8.57 -10.54
CA ARG A 288 -6.81 -8.87 -11.65
C ARG A 288 -7.94 -9.85 -11.28
N PRO A 289 -7.71 -10.96 -10.55
CA PRO A 289 -8.78 -11.88 -10.17
C PRO A 289 -9.87 -11.22 -9.32
N LEU A 290 -9.58 -10.17 -8.55
CA LEU A 290 -10.57 -9.47 -7.71
C LEU A 290 -11.61 -8.70 -8.53
N PHE A 291 -11.40 -8.52 -9.84
CA PHE A 291 -12.31 -7.80 -10.73
C PHE A 291 -13.03 -8.69 -11.75
N GLY A 292 -12.74 -9.99 -11.81
CA GLY A 292 -13.46 -10.94 -12.68
C GLY A 292 -14.86 -11.27 -12.13
N GLY A 293 -15.88 -11.36 -12.98
CA GLY A 293 -17.23 -11.77 -12.55
C GLY A 293 -17.23 -13.19 -11.97
N ASP A 294 -18.09 -13.43 -10.99
CA ASP A 294 -18.39 -14.78 -10.52
C ASP A 294 -19.05 -15.53 -11.69
N SER A 295 -18.31 -16.41 -12.36
CA SER A 295 -18.95 -17.42 -13.19
C SER A 295 -19.85 -18.24 -12.27
N GLN A 296 -21.16 -18.17 -12.51
CA GLN A 296 -22.19 -18.90 -11.78
C GLN A 296 -21.76 -20.36 -11.52
N PRO A 297 -22.08 -20.95 -10.36
CA PRO A 297 -22.05 -22.40 -10.23
C PRO A 297 -22.95 -22.97 -11.33
N ALA A 298 -22.46 -23.98 -12.04
CA ALA A 298 -23.21 -24.68 -13.07
C ALA A 298 -24.61 -24.99 -12.53
N THR A 299 -25.62 -24.33 -13.08
CA THR A 299 -27.01 -24.69 -12.83
C THR A 299 -27.17 -26.13 -13.23
N GLU A 300 -27.73 -26.89 -12.30
CA GLU A 300 -28.12 -28.29 -12.29
C GLU A 300 -29.18 -28.61 -13.37
N SER A 301 -28.99 -28.11 -14.60
CA SER A 301 -29.86 -28.31 -15.75
C SER A 301 -29.37 -29.44 -16.66
N ASP A 302 -28.16 -29.95 -16.46
CA ASP A 302 -27.62 -31.10 -17.22
C ASP A 302 -27.95 -32.47 -16.58
N ALA A 303 -28.67 -32.48 -15.45
CA ALA A 303 -29.07 -33.71 -14.75
C ALA A 303 -30.48 -34.21 -15.07
N GLN A 304 -31.25 -33.53 -15.93
CA GLN A 304 -32.65 -33.90 -16.26
C GLN A 304 -32.89 -34.21 -17.75
N GLY A 305 -31.84 -34.51 -18.52
CA GLY A 305 -31.94 -34.79 -19.96
C GLY A 305 -31.68 -36.23 -20.38
N ALA A 306 -31.74 -37.20 -19.47
CA ALA A 306 -31.54 -38.62 -19.79
C ALA A 306 -32.41 -39.51 -18.89
N GLU A 307 -33.73 -39.42 -19.07
CA GLU A 307 -34.65 -40.54 -18.82
C GLU A 307 -35.26 -40.99 -20.14
#